data_AF-A0A242NK72-F1
#
_entry.id   AF-A0A242NK72-F1
#
_cell.length_a   1.000
_cell.length_b   1.000
_cell.length_c   1.000
_cell.angle_alpha   90.00
_cell.angle_beta   90.00
_cell.angle_gamma   90.00
#
_symmetry.space_group_name_H-M   'P 1'
#
loop_
_entity.id
_entity.type
_entity.pdbx_description
1 polymer ?
#
loop_
_entity_poly.entity_id
_entity_poly.type
_entity_poly.pdbx_seq_one_letter_code
_entity_poly.pdbx_strand_id
1 'polypeptide(L)'
;MSYDMNVTNPKHYKLFGDIESIELIARSMTVERFLGFCLGSTLKYRLRAGKKDDLHQDIAKANQFEIIFKTYRHLCWDYEVNKNGKQENI
;
A
#
# COMPACT_ATOMS: atom_id res chain seq x y z
N MET A 1 19.05 -16.91 -10.32
CA MET A 1 18.25 -16.47 -9.16
C MET A 1 16.95 -15.90 -9.69
N SER A 2 15.85 -16.65 -9.62
CA SER A 2 14.55 -16.25 -10.17
C SER A 2 13.86 -15.30 -9.19
N TYR A 3 13.67 -14.05 -9.59
CA TYR A 3 12.94 -13.06 -8.80
C TYR A 3 11.45 -13.44 -8.80
N ASP A 4 10.87 -13.67 -7.62
CA ASP A 4 9.48 -14.11 -7.44
C ASP A 4 8.48 -13.03 -7.91
N MET A 5 8.08 -13.08 -9.18
CA MET A 5 7.05 -12.21 -9.78
C MET A 5 5.70 -12.27 -9.05
N ASN A 6 5.44 -13.33 -8.28
CA ASN A 6 4.19 -13.50 -7.54
C ASN A 6 4.02 -12.54 -6.37
N VAL A 7 5.10 -11.92 -5.89
CA VAL A 7 5.06 -10.99 -4.74
C VAL A 7 4.78 -9.56 -5.20
N THR A 8 5.24 -9.18 -6.40
CA THR A 8 5.23 -7.78 -6.84
C THR A 8 4.04 -7.41 -7.72
N ASN A 9 3.41 -8.35 -8.45
CA ASN A 9 2.29 -7.99 -9.34
C ASN A 9 1.36 -9.16 -9.72
N PRO A 10 0.44 -9.61 -8.86
CA PRO A 10 -0.51 -10.65 -9.24
C PRO A 10 -1.63 -10.07 -10.14
N LYS A 11 -1.91 -10.74 -11.26
CA LYS A 11 -2.76 -10.26 -12.40
C LYS A 11 -4.21 -9.85 -12.06
N HIS A 12 -4.70 -10.12 -10.86
CA HIS A 12 -6.10 -9.88 -10.47
C HIS A 12 -6.38 -8.46 -9.95
N TYR A 13 -5.37 -7.59 -9.80
CA TYR A 13 -5.56 -6.21 -9.35
C TYR A 13 -5.83 -5.20 -10.47
N LYS A 14 -5.74 -5.59 -11.74
CA LYS A 14 -6.08 -4.71 -12.86
C LYS A 14 -7.60 -4.66 -13.06
N LEU A 15 -8.21 -3.52 -12.77
CA LEU A 15 -9.66 -3.31 -12.92
C LEU A 15 -10.00 -2.72 -14.30
N PHE A 16 -9.14 -1.84 -14.84
CA PHE A 16 -9.29 -1.23 -16.16
C PHE A 16 -7.91 -1.03 -16.79
N GLY A 17 -7.52 -1.82 -17.80
CA GLY A 17 -6.29 -1.67 -18.59
C GLY A 17 -4.98 -1.50 -17.79
N ASP A 18 -4.74 -0.26 -17.36
CA ASP A 18 -3.53 0.24 -16.69
C ASP A 18 -3.76 0.69 -15.23
N ILE A 19 -5.00 0.73 -14.73
CA ILE A 19 -5.30 1.13 -13.35
C ILE A 19 -5.29 -0.11 -12.43
N GLU A 20 -4.38 -0.08 -11.47
CA GLU A 20 -4.33 -1.06 -10.39
C GLU A 20 -5.37 -0.75 -9.30
N SER A 21 -5.87 -1.78 -8.64
CA SER A 21 -6.88 -1.64 -7.57
C SER A 21 -6.40 -0.74 -6.44
N ILE A 22 -5.09 -0.74 -6.16
CA ILE A 22 -4.49 0.09 -5.12
C ILE A 22 -4.56 1.58 -5.45
N GLU A 23 -4.47 1.92 -6.74
CA GLU A 23 -4.60 3.28 -7.22
C GLU A 23 -6.04 3.78 -7.02
N LEU A 24 -7.03 2.96 -7.36
CA LEU A 24 -8.43 3.29 -7.14
C LEU A 24 -8.74 3.49 -5.65
N ILE A 25 -8.20 2.62 -4.79
CA ILE A 25 -8.32 2.74 -3.33
C ILE A 25 -7.73 4.07 -2.87
N ALA A 26 -6.50 4.41 -3.28
CA ALA A 26 -5.85 5.67 -2.90
C ALA A 26 -6.68 6.89 -3.32
N ARG A 27 -7.17 6.93 -4.56
CA ARG A 27 -8.05 8.00 -5.09
C ARG A 27 -9.36 8.16 -4.32
N SER A 28 -9.88 7.07 -3.74
CA SER A 28 -11.14 7.07 -2.98
C SER A 28 -10.99 7.50 -1.51
N MET A 29 -9.77 7.71 -1.01
CA MET A 29 -9.48 7.92 0.40
C MET A 29 -8.76 9.25 0.68
N THR A 30 -8.85 9.70 1.93
CA THR A 30 -7.89 10.69 2.46
C THR A 30 -6.52 10.04 2.67
N VAL A 31 -5.45 10.84 2.73
CA VAL A 31 -4.10 10.37 3.04
C VAL A 31 -4.07 9.60 4.36
N GLU A 32 -4.79 10.07 5.38
CA GLU A 32 -4.90 9.41 6.68
C GLU A 32 -5.59 8.03 6.57
N ARG A 33 -6.73 7.95 5.87
CA ARG A 33 -7.44 6.68 5.68
C ARG A 33 -6.61 5.68 4.88
N PHE A 34 -5.91 6.17 3.85
CA PHE A 34 -5.02 5.33 3.06
C PHE A 34 -3.79 4.85 3.86
N LEU A 35 -3.24 5.70 4.72
CA LEU A 35 -2.21 5.31 5.69
C LEU A 35 -2.73 4.22 6.63
N GLY A 36 -3.94 4.38 7.19
CA GLY A 36 -4.58 3.39 8.03
C GLY A 36 -4.78 2.04 7.32
N PHE A 37 -5.22 2.06 6.07
CA PHE A 37 -5.32 0.86 5.22
C PHE A 37 -3.97 0.14 5.06
N CYS A 38 -2.90 0.90 4.77
CA CYS A 38 -1.56 0.33 4.60
C CYS A 38 -1.03 -0.25 5.92
N LEU A 39 -1.15 0.47 7.03
CA LEU A 39 -0.73 0.02 8.36
C LEU A 39 -1.48 -1.24 8.80
N GLY A 40 -2.81 -1.29 8.60
CA GLY A 40 -3.62 -2.46 8.89
C GLY A 40 -3.19 -3.68 8.07
N SER A 41 -2.85 -3.47 6.79
CA SER A 41 -2.35 -4.54 5.93
C SER A 41 -0.95 -5.02 6.34
N THR A 42 -0.03 -4.11 6.66
CA THR A 42 1.29 -4.46 7.23
C THR A 42 1.14 -5.29 8.50
N LEU A 43 0.30 -4.85 9.45
CA LEU A 43 0.06 -5.56 10.70
C LEU A 43 -0.51 -6.96 10.45
N LYS A 44 -1.52 -7.08 9.59
CA LYS A 44 -2.13 -8.36 9.21
C LYS A 44 -1.10 -9.37 8.71
N TYR A 45 -0.19 -8.97 7.82
CA TYR A 45 0.84 -9.88 7.29
C TYR A 45 1.90 -10.23 8.35
N ARG A 46 2.30 -9.28 9.19
CA ARG A 46 3.21 -9.56 10.31
C ARG A 46 2.64 -10.57 11.30
N LEU A 47 1.34 -10.48 11.62
CA LEU A 47 0.66 -11.41 12.53
C LEU A 47 0.53 -12.83 11.95
N ARG A 48 0.47 -12.95 10.61
CA ARG A 48 0.34 -14.23 9.88
C ARG A 48 1.66 -14.90 9.55
N ALA A 49 2.77 -14.18 9.65
CA ALA A 49 4.06 -14.60 9.14
C ALA A 49 4.46 -15.99 9.66
N GLY A 50 4.61 -16.96 8.75
CA GLY A 50 4.96 -18.35 9.05
C GLY A 50 3.84 -19.20 9.67
N LYS A 51 2.62 -18.67 9.81
CA LYS A 51 1.45 -19.39 10.34
C LYS A 51 0.47 -19.84 9.27
N LYS A 52 0.32 -19.08 8.19
CA LYS A 52 -0.61 -19.39 7.10
C LYS A 52 0.11 -19.59 5.77
N ASP A 53 1.01 -18.68 5.43
CA ASP A 53 1.84 -18.74 4.22
C ASP A 53 3.32 -18.75 4.61
N ASP A 54 4.21 -18.76 3.61
CA ASP A 54 5.65 -18.69 3.82
C ASP A 54 6.06 -17.41 4.59
N LEU A 55 6.96 -17.59 5.58
CA LEU A 55 7.44 -16.52 6.45
C LEU A 55 8.03 -15.35 5.64
N HIS A 56 8.89 -15.65 4.67
CA HIS A 56 9.56 -14.60 3.89
C HIS A 56 8.57 -13.87 2.98
N GLN A 57 7.61 -14.57 2.39
CA GLN A 57 6.55 -13.95 1.58
C GLN A 57 5.67 -13.00 2.40
N ASP A 58 5.27 -13.40 3.61
CA ASP A 58 4.43 -12.54 4.46
C ASP A 58 5.20 -11.29 4.94
N ILE A 59 6.48 -11.43 5.28
CA ILE A 59 7.32 -10.27 5.61
C ILE A 59 7.52 -9.36 4.39
N ALA A 60 7.73 -9.91 3.20
CA ALA A 60 7.84 -9.15 1.97
C ALA A 60 6.55 -8.37 1.67
N LYS A 61 5.38 -9.01 1.79
CA LYS A 61 4.08 -8.35 1.65
C LYS A 61 3.89 -7.23 2.66
N ALA A 62 4.29 -7.43 3.93
CA ALA A 62 4.18 -6.40 4.95
C ALA A 62 4.99 -5.15 4.60
N ASN A 63 6.22 -5.33 4.09
CA ASN A 63 7.10 -4.24 3.68
C ASN A 63 6.60 -3.54 2.40
N GLN A 64 5.96 -4.27 1.48
CA GLN A 64 5.41 -3.71 0.26
C GLN A 64 4.36 -2.61 0.53
N PHE A 65 3.59 -2.70 1.62
CA PHE A 65 2.60 -1.67 1.96
C PHE A 65 3.21 -0.31 2.33
N GLU A 66 4.46 -0.27 2.81
CA GLU A 66 5.17 0.99 3.01
C GLU A 66 5.49 1.66 1.67
N ILE A 67 5.93 0.87 0.69
CA ILE A 67 6.22 1.35 -0.67
C ILE A 67 4.93 1.82 -1.33
N ILE A 68 3.86 1.04 -1.24
CA ILE A 68 2.53 1.40 -1.76
C ILE A 68 2.08 2.75 -1.21
N PHE A 69 2.17 2.97 0.11
CA PHE A 69 1.77 4.24 0.69
C PHE A 69 2.57 5.41 0.10
N LYS A 70 3.91 5.28 0.02
CA LYS A 70 4.78 6.32 -0.55
C LYS A 70 4.47 6.58 -2.03
N THR A 71 4.24 5.52 -2.80
CA THR A 71 3.95 5.61 -4.24
C THR A 71 2.59 6.26 -4.49
N TYR A 72 1.52 5.90 -3.79
CA TYR A 72 0.16 6.28 -4.17
C TYR A 72 -0.48 7.38 -3.31
N ARG A 73 0.11 7.78 -2.17
CA ARG A 73 -0.47 8.81 -1.28
C ARG A 73 -0.77 10.15 -1.96
N HIS A 74 -0.06 10.46 -3.04
CA HIS A 74 -0.26 11.70 -3.79
C HIS A 74 -1.56 11.71 -4.61
N LEU A 75 -2.18 10.55 -4.80
CA LEU A 75 -3.46 10.40 -5.49
C LEU A 75 -4.66 10.52 -4.55
N CYS A 76 -4.43 10.54 -3.24
CA CYS A 76 -5.47 10.81 -2.26
C CYS A 76 -6.03 12.22 -2.44
N TRP A 77 -7.36 12.37 -2.36
CA TRP A 77 -8.02 13.61 -2.77
C TRP A 77 -7.71 14.82 -1.86
N ASP A 78 -7.28 14.59 -0.62
CA ASP A 78 -6.87 15.62 0.34
C ASP A 78 -5.35 15.83 0.41
N TYR A 79 -4.57 15.23 -0.51
CA TYR A 79 -3.11 15.30 -0.46
C TYR A 79 -2.58 16.72 -0.53
N GLU A 80 -3.08 17.55 -1.45
CA GLU A 80 -2.65 18.94 -1.62
C GLU A 80 -3.10 19.84 -0.46
N VAL A 81 -4.25 19.55 0.14
CA VAL A 81 -4.73 20.25 1.35
C VAL A 81 -3.78 20.01 2.52
N ASN A 82 -3.34 18.77 2.71
CA ASN A 82 -2.39 18.39 3.75
C ASN A 82 -0.95 18.86 3.49
N LYS A 83 -0.56 19.07 2.23
CA LYS A 83 0.75 19.61 1.85
C LYS A 83 0.87 21.08 2.24
N ASN A 84 -0.20 21.85 2.06
CA ASN A 84 -0.23 23.28 2.37
C ASN A 84 -0.55 23.58 3.84
N GLY A 85 -1.13 22.62 4.57
CA GLY A 85 -1.41 22.72 6.01
C GLY A 85 -0.27 22.26 6.94
N LYS A 86 0.90 21.88 6.42
CA LYS A 86 2.05 21.40 7.21
C LYS A 86 3.29 22.31 7.15
N GLN A 87 3.08 23.59 6.85
CA GLN A 87 4.07 24.64 7.15
C GLN A 87 3.70 25.40 8.44
N GLU A 88 3.13 24.72 9.43
CA GLU A 88 3.08 25.23 10.79
C GLU A 88 3.55 24.11 11.73
N ASN A 89 4.74 24.33 12.31
CA ASN A 89 5.33 23.62 13.44
C ASN A 89 6.00 22.26 13.16
N ILE A 90 7.25 22.32 12.68
CA ILE A 90 8.40 21.65 13.33
C ILE A 90 9.53 22.67 13.42
#